data_AF-A0A661YPN5-F1
#
_entry.id   AF-A0A661YPN5-F1
#
_cell.length_a   1.000
_cell.length_b   1.000
_cell.length_c   1.000
_cell.angle_alpha   90.00
_cell.angle_beta   90.00
_cell.angle_gamma   90.00
#
_symmetry.space_group_name_H-M   'P 1'
#
loop_
_entity.id
_entity.type
_entity.pdbx_description
1 polymer ?
#
loop_
_entity_poly.entity_id
_entity_poly.type
_entity_poly.pdbx_seq_one_letter_code
_entity_poly.pdbx_strand_id
1 'polypeptide(L)'
;MENPSSLANPKKLSLKDFPAEKKRKKESWWKKYRRRQKRNAKYHHKEKNIKHIGRQKQKKKSPGFFKRIILDFQENRKERRELRAERNRIRKHQPSFIKRLKHDFREYRQEQHWKNKQSAKRKGQRNFWSAILLFFLGPLLDFRDEVIAERAEKKLRKVKFPQPNLFQRLWEDYKEVRDTAQQRKYLDRMVRKSLSFVVEEDKRVFSLREELEHMRDTWKGLPWNWPREIQNMIAVTIVFVLTFSILFGVFQLSKFLVAAAYSIPGVWRDGMIVFTIPDPSPLWTYSSVLSVYSVGPFVLVIIGFIFQRLQKKVKDQGSFKSLVLMWIYVNAYILVFGTFLAGYFTDRGFGYVMGWLYIPWIVEVPLALFSVVMLWVIGYRLGKKMLVFRHSSFFIDTVLPQLYYKLIYFYIPIIVGIGILFLMGLNNNDFTQNVVYVSILTMLTPTLRFIPEKSQN
;
A
#
# COMPACT_ATOMS: atom_id res chain seq x y z
N MET A 1 -8.99 29.61 -36.48
CA MET A 1 -8.69 28.31 -35.84
C MET A 1 -8.22 28.63 -34.42
N GLU A 2 -9.12 28.49 -33.44
CA GLU A 2 -8.86 28.88 -32.04
C GLU A 2 -8.33 27.70 -31.22
N ASN A 3 -7.34 28.01 -30.38
CA ASN A 3 -6.50 27.07 -29.65
C ASN A 3 -7.28 26.41 -28.47
N PRO A 4 -7.47 25.07 -28.42
CA PRO A 4 -8.26 24.40 -27.37
C PRO A 4 -7.50 24.19 -26.04
N SER A 5 -6.44 24.96 -25.77
CA SER A 5 -5.55 24.78 -24.62
C SER A 5 -6.08 25.34 -23.29
N SER A 6 -7.19 26.08 -23.29
CA SER A 6 -7.76 26.70 -22.06
C SER A 6 -8.58 25.74 -21.18
N LEU A 7 -8.96 24.55 -21.66
CA LEU A 7 -9.81 23.60 -20.93
C LEU A 7 -9.07 22.64 -19.98
N ALA A 8 -7.74 22.66 -19.95
CA ALA A 8 -6.94 21.69 -19.21
C ALA A 8 -6.79 22.00 -17.71
N ASN A 9 -7.21 23.17 -17.22
CA ASN A 9 -7.00 23.57 -15.82
C ASN A 9 -8.32 23.89 -15.08
N PRO A 10 -8.88 22.97 -14.28
CA PRO A 10 -10.20 23.13 -13.65
C PRO A 10 -10.27 24.24 -12.60
N LYS A 11 -9.13 24.81 -12.18
CA LYS A 11 -9.06 25.98 -11.30
C LYS A 11 -9.20 27.32 -12.02
N LYS A 12 -9.11 27.34 -13.36
CA LYS A 12 -9.21 28.56 -14.19
C LYS A 12 -10.55 28.69 -14.94
N LEU A 13 -11.47 27.74 -14.77
CA LEU A 13 -12.81 27.83 -15.37
C LEU A 13 -13.62 28.92 -14.66
N SER A 14 -13.74 30.05 -15.34
CA SER A 14 -14.56 31.18 -14.93
C SER A 14 -16.04 30.77 -15.02
N LEU A 15 -16.87 31.32 -14.14
CA LEU A 15 -18.34 31.15 -14.20
C LEU A 15 -18.96 31.70 -15.50
N LYS A 16 -18.16 32.32 -16.38
CA LYS A 16 -18.54 32.83 -17.70
C LYS A 16 -18.49 31.76 -18.80
N ASP A 17 -17.77 30.64 -18.60
CA ASP A 17 -17.49 29.65 -19.64
C ASP A 17 -18.58 28.55 -19.79
N PHE A 18 -19.66 28.66 -19.01
CA PHE A 18 -20.77 27.70 -19.05
C PHE A 18 -21.96 28.31 -19.79
N PRO A 19 -22.60 27.57 -20.72
CA PRO A 19 -23.81 28.05 -21.39
C PRO A 19 -24.86 28.44 -20.35
N ALA A 20 -25.50 29.59 -20.56
CA ALA A 20 -26.32 30.28 -19.56
C ALA A 20 -27.38 29.38 -18.90
N GLU A 21 -27.90 28.40 -19.65
CA GLU A 21 -28.88 27.44 -19.17
C GLU A 21 -28.33 26.45 -18.12
N LYS A 22 -27.07 25.99 -18.27
CA LYS A 22 -26.41 25.11 -17.29
C LYS A 22 -26.02 25.86 -16.03
N LYS A 23 -25.66 27.15 -16.16
CA LYS A 23 -25.38 28.04 -15.03
C LYS A 23 -26.62 28.25 -14.15
N ARG A 24 -27.77 28.55 -14.77
CA ARG A 24 -29.06 28.67 -14.08
C ARG A 24 -29.48 27.39 -13.34
N LYS A 25 -29.32 26.21 -13.97
CA LYS A 25 -29.63 24.91 -13.33
C LYS A 25 -28.70 24.63 -12.14
N LYS A 26 -27.39 24.90 -12.27
CA LYS A 26 -26.41 24.70 -11.19
C LYS A 26 -26.64 25.67 -10.02
N GLU A 27 -26.91 26.95 -10.29
CA GLU A 27 -27.21 27.94 -9.26
C GLU A 27 -28.54 27.64 -8.54
N SER A 28 -29.58 27.23 -9.27
CA SER A 28 -30.85 26.79 -8.70
C SER A 28 -30.68 25.59 -7.75
N TRP A 29 -29.86 24.61 -8.16
CA TRP A 29 -29.54 23.45 -7.33
C TRP A 29 -28.77 23.86 -6.06
N TRP A 30 -27.72 24.69 -6.18
CA TRP A 30 -26.97 25.19 -5.03
C TRP A 30 -27.82 26.03 -4.07
N LYS A 31 -28.75 26.83 -4.60
CA LYS A 31 -29.69 27.63 -3.79
C LYS A 31 -30.64 26.72 -3.00
N LYS A 32 -31.16 25.65 -3.62
CA LYS A 32 -31.97 24.62 -2.94
C LYS A 32 -31.14 23.87 -1.88
N TYR A 33 -29.92 23.48 -2.20
CA TYR A 33 -29.03 22.78 -1.28
C TYR A 33 -28.69 23.62 -0.03
N ARG A 34 -28.30 24.90 -0.21
CA ARG A 34 -28.03 25.82 0.91
C ARG A 34 -29.26 26.04 1.79
N ARG A 35 -30.45 26.15 1.19
CA ARG A 35 -31.72 26.26 1.94
C ARG A 35 -31.98 24.99 2.78
N ARG A 36 -31.69 23.80 2.25
CA ARG A 36 -31.82 22.52 2.97
C ARG A 36 -30.83 22.41 4.13
N GLN A 37 -29.57 22.77 3.91
CA GLN A 37 -28.55 22.81 4.97
C GLN A 37 -28.93 23.79 6.09
N LYS A 38 -29.40 25.00 5.76
CA LYS A 38 -29.89 25.96 6.76
C LYS A 38 -31.10 25.43 7.55
N ARG A 39 -32.03 24.72 6.90
CA ARG A 39 -33.17 24.09 7.59
C ARG A 39 -32.70 22.98 8.53
N ASN A 40 -31.83 22.08 8.07
CA ASN A 40 -31.28 21.00 8.89
C ASN A 40 -30.49 21.53 10.09
N ALA A 41 -29.68 22.59 9.90
CA ALA A 41 -28.97 23.25 10.98
C ALA A 41 -29.93 23.83 12.03
N LYS A 42 -31.01 24.50 11.59
CA LYS A 42 -32.07 25.00 12.50
C LYS A 42 -32.75 23.86 13.28
N TYR A 43 -32.99 22.71 12.64
CA TYR A 43 -33.57 21.54 13.31
C TYR A 43 -32.61 20.94 14.35
N HIS A 44 -31.35 20.71 13.99
CA HIS A 44 -30.35 20.19 14.94
C HIS A 44 -30.12 21.13 16.11
N HIS A 45 -30.14 22.44 15.88
CA HIS A 45 -30.01 23.42 16.95
C HIS A 45 -31.22 23.39 17.90
N LYS A 46 -32.45 23.33 17.37
CA LYS A 46 -33.66 23.14 18.19
C LYS A 46 -33.63 21.84 19.00
N GLU A 47 -33.18 20.74 18.40
CA GLU A 47 -33.09 19.44 19.09
C GLU A 47 -32.04 19.47 20.22
N LYS A 48 -30.89 20.11 19.98
CA LYS A 48 -29.86 20.32 21.03
C LYS A 48 -30.40 21.18 22.17
N ASN A 49 -31.14 22.26 21.88
CA ASN A 49 -31.73 23.11 22.91
C ASN A 49 -32.76 22.35 23.76
N ILE A 50 -33.63 21.54 23.15
CA ILE A 50 -34.60 20.70 23.90
C ILE A 50 -33.86 19.72 24.83
N LYS A 51 -32.78 19.06 24.36
CA LYS A 51 -31.97 18.16 25.20
C LYS A 51 -31.27 18.91 26.33
N HIS A 52 -30.79 20.12 26.07
CA HIS A 52 -30.10 20.95 27.06
C HIS A 52 -31.07 21.42 28.16
N ILE A 53 -32.27 21.89 27.79
CA ILE A 53 -33.33 22.27 28.74
C ILE A 53 -33.71 21.08 29.63
N GLY A 54 -33.85 19.87 29.05
CA GLY A 54 -34.11 18.65 29.83
C GLY A 54 -33.01 18.34 30.85
N ARG A 55 -31.73 18.49 30.48
CA ARG A 55 -30.57 18.25 31.37
C ARG A 55 -30.44 19.30 32.47
N GLN A 56 -30.67 20.58 32.17
CA GLN A 56 -30.60 21.64 33.18
C GLN A 56 -31.71 21.53 34.22
N LYS A 57 -32.92 21.14 33.81
CA LYS A 57 -34.03 20.92 34.76
C LYS A 57 -33.81 19.68 35.64
N GLN A 58 -33.21 18.62 35.10
CA GLN A 58 -32.79 17.44 35.90
C GLN A 58 -31.73 17.77 36.97
N LYS A 59 -30.85 18.74 36.71
CA LYS A 59 -29.82 19.17 37.69
C LYS A 59 -30.36 20.06 38.84
N LYS A 60 -31.57 20.60 38.73
CA LYS A 60 -32.10 21.61 39.68
C LYS A 60 -33.03 21.11 40.79
N LYS A 61 -33.29 19.80 40.92
CA LYS A 61 -34.14 19.27 42.00
C LYS A 61 -33.42 18.13 42.74
N SER A 62 -32.79 18.45 43.88
CA SER A 62 -32.36 17.47 44.90
C SER A 62 -33.11 17.64 46.24
N PRO A 63 -34.41 17.29 46.33
CA PRO A 63 -35.01 16.89 47.59
C PRO A 63 -34.92 15.37 47.79
N GLY A 64 -35.00 14.94 49.05
CA GLY A 64 -34.81 13.56 49.51
C GLY A 64 -35.59 12.48 48.74
N PHE A 65 -34.98 11.29 48.69
CA PHE A 65 -35.26 10.16 47.79
C PHE A 65 -36.74 9.73 47.69
N PHE A 66 -37.50 9.74 48.79
CA PHE A 66 -38.87 9.19 48.81
C PHE A 66 -39.97 10.15 48.33
N LYS A 67 -39.87 11.46 48.60
CA LYS A 67 -40.80 12.45 48.03
C LYS A 67 -40.63 12.61 46.51
N ARG A 68 -39.46 12.20 46.00
CA ARG A 68 -39.06 12.26 44.59
C ARG A 68 -39.82 11.25 43.73
N ILE A 69 -40.03 10.01 44.18
CA ILE A 69 -40.59 8.95 43.35
C ILE A 69 -42.07 9.20 43.00
N ILE A 70 -42.86 9.74 43.94
CA ILE A 70 -44.30 9.95 43.75
C ILE A 70 -44.58 11.23 42.92
N LEU A 71 -43.86 12.32 43.21
CA LEU A 71 -43.97 13.57 42.44
C LEU A 71 -43.37 13.43 41.03
N ASP A 72 -42.22 12.74 40.87
CA ASP A 72 -41.64 12.49 39.53
C ASP A 72 -42.56 11.67 38.65
N PHE A 73 -43.40 10.79 39.19
CA PHE A 73 -44.28 9.95 38.37
C PHE A 73 -45.44 10.74 37.75
N GLN A 74 -45.98 11.74 38.47
CA GLN A 74 -47.07 12.58 37.98
C GLN A 74 -46.56 13.75 37.11
N GLU A 75 -45.47 14.42 37.50
CA GLU A 75 -44.86 15.51 36.71
C GLU A 75 -44.25 14.95 35.40
N ASN A 76 -43.57 13.79 35.42
CA ASN A 76 -43.07 13.18 34.16
C ASN A 76 -44.20 12.79 33.21
N ARG A 77 -45.41 12.44 33.71
CA ARG A 77 -46.50 12.04 32.81
C ARG A 77 -47.03 13.23 32.01
N LYS A 78 -47.16 14.41 32.61
CA LYS A 78 -47.55 15.64 31.90
C LYS A 78 -46.44 16.11 30.96
N GLU A 79 -45.19 16.18 31.43
CA GLU A 79 -44.06 16.60 30.60
C GLU A 79 -43.79 15.65 29.42
N ARG A 80 -43.90 14.33 29.63
CA ARG A 80 -43.77 13.36 28.52
C ARG A 80 -44.92 13.49 27.53
N ARG A 81 -46.11 13.90 27.94
CA ARG A 81 -47.23 14.18 27.02
C ARG A 81 -46.96 15.42 26.18
N GLU A 82 -46.45 16.49 26.78
CA GLU A 82 -46.08 17.73 26.05
C GLU A 82 -44.92 17.51 25.08
N LEU A 83 -43.83 16.85 25.52
CA LEU A 83 -42.71 16.50 24.64
C LEU A 83 -43.13 15.55 23.51
N ARG A 84 -44.07 14.62 23.77
CA ARG A 84 -44.65 13.76 22.72
C ARG A 84 -45.52 14.56 21.76
N ALA A 85 -46.34 15.50 22.25
CA ALA A 85 -47.15 16.37 21.42
C ALA A 85 -46.28 17.26 20.52
N GLU A 86 -45.21 17.83 21.06
CA GLU A 86 -44.28 18.67 20.31
C GLU A 86 -43.47 17.86 19.28
N ARG A 87 -42.97 16.67 19.65
CA ARG A 87 -42.36 15.72 18.69
C ARG A 87 -43.35 15.30 17.60
N ASN A 88 -44.62 15.12 17.93
CA ASN A 88 -45.66 14.77 16.97
C ASN A 88 -46.00 15.94 16.03
N ARG A 89 -45.98 17.19 16.50
CA ARG A 89 -46.11 18.39 15.64
C ARG A 89 -44.94 18.51 14.66
N ILE A 90 -43.71 18.25 15.13
CA ILE A 90 -42.51 18.20 14.27
C ILE A 90 -42.59 17.04 13.26
N ARG A 91 -43.11 15.88 13.67
CA ARG A 91 -43.31 14.72 12.78
C ARG A 91 -44.40 14.93 11.73
N LYS A 92 -45.49 15.65 12.04
CA LYS A 92 -46.56 15.97 11.07
C LYS A 92 -46.06 16.78 9.87
N HIS A 93 -45.03 17.61 10.05
CA HIS A 93 -44.44 18.43 8.98
C HIS A 93 -43.27 17.74 8.26
N GLN A 94 -42.93 16.53 8.69
CA GLN A 94 -41.85 15.76 8.12
C GLN A 94 -42.43 14.83 7.05
N PRO A 95 -41.98 14.90 5.79
CA PRO A 95 -42.42 13.96 4.75
C PRO A 95 -42.24 12.52 5.26
N SER A 96 -43.23 11.66 4.99
CA SER A 96 -43.19 10.26 5.40
C SER A 96 -41.83 9.65 5.05
N PHE A 97 -41.32 8.77 5.90
CA PHE A 97 -40.00 8.14 5.72
C PHE A 97 -39.81 7.62 4.28
N ILE A 98 -40.86 7.03 3.70
CA ILE A 98 -40.90 6.55 2.33
C ILE A 98 -40.76 7.68 1.29
N LYS A 99 -41.41 8.84 1.50
CA LYS A 99 -41.25 10.01 0.61
C LYS A 99 -39.83 10.57 0.68
N ARG A 100 -39.17 10.54 1.85
CA ARG A 100 -37.75 10.92 1.98
C ARG A 100 -36.83 9.94 1.24
N LEU A 101 -37.02 8.64 1.46
CA LEU A 101 -36.27 7.59 0.77
C LEU A 101 -36.39 7.69 -0.75
N LYS A 102 -37.62 7.86 -1.28
CA LYS A 102 -37.84 8.06 -2.73
C LYS A 102 -37.14 9.30 -3.27
N HIS A 103 -37.09 10.38 -2.50
CA HIS A 103 -36.42 11.62 -2.91
C HIS A 103 -34.90 11.45 -2.91
N ASP A 104 -34.33 10.88 -1.84
CA ASP A 104 -32.90 10.67 -1.71
C ASP A 104 -32.39 9.65 -2.76
N PHE A 105 -33.19 8.63 -3.12
CA PHE A 105 -32.89 7.71 -4.22
C PHE A 105 -32.86 8.40 -5.60
N ARG A 106 -33.77 9.36 -5.85
CA ARG A 106 -33.77 10.13 -7.11
C ARG A 106 -32.54 11.02 -7.20
N GLU A 107 -32.16 11.68 -6.10
CA GLU A 107 -30.94 12.50 -6.04
C GLU A 107 -29.69 11.64 -6.24
N TYR A 108 -29.61 10.47 -5.60
CA TYR A 108 -28.50 9.53 -5.78
C TYR A 108 -28.33 9.07 -7.23
N ARG A 109 -29.43 8.71 -7.93
CA ARG A 109 -29.38 8.36 -9.36
C ARG A 109 -28.85 9.51 -10.23
N GLN A 110 -29.29 10.74 -9.95
CA GLN A 110 -28.85 11.91 -10.71
C GLN A 110 -27.36 12.20 -10.49
N GLU A 111 -26.88 12.04 -9.24
CA GLU A 111 -25.47 12.22 -8.91
C GLU A 111 -24.58 11.14 -9.55
N GLN A 112 -25.01 9.89 -9.54
CA GLN A 112 -24.32 8.78 -10.23
C GLN A 112 -24.23 9.01 -11.74
N HIS A 113 -25.32 9.42 -12.40
CA HIS A 113 -25.30 9.75 -13.83
C HIS A 113 -24.32 10.88 -14.15
N TRP A 114 -24.24 11.90 -13.30
CA TRP A 114 -23.31 13.02 -13.46
C TRP A 114 -21.85 12.60 -13.25
N LYS A 115 -21.56 11.79 -12.21
CA LYS A 115 -20.22 11.24 -11.95
C LYS A 115 -19.73 10.36 -13.11
N ASN A 116 -20.60 9.48 -13.64
CA ASN A 116 -20.27 8.62 -14.78
C ASN A 116 -19.94 9.44 -16.04
N LYS A 117 -20.68 10.53 -16.29
CA LYS A 117 -20.43 11.46 -17.40
C LYS A 117 -19.12 12.23 -17.23
N GLN A 118 -18.71 12.56 -16.00
CA GLN A 118 -17.39 13.15 -15.72
C GLN A 118 -16.25 12.14 -15.83
N SER A 119 -16.44 10.89 -15.38
CA SER A 119 -15.40 9.86 -15.51
C SER A 119 -15.14 9.47 -16.96
N ALA A 120 -16.16 9.50 -17.81
CA ALA A 120 -16.00 9.28 -19.25
C ALA A 120 -15.12 10.36 -19.90
N LYS A 121 -15.27 11.62 -19.49
CA LYS A 121 -14.41 12.73 -19.97
C LYS A 121 -12.96 12.64 -19.48
N ARG A 122 -12.70 12.05 -18.30
CA ARG A 122 -11.34 11.89 -17.75
C ARG A 122 -10.57 10.71 -18.35
N LYS A 123 -11.24 9.79 -19.07
CA LYS A 123 -10.59 8.64 -19.70
C LYS A 123 -9.68 9.01 -20.88
N GLY A 124 -9.90 10.16 -21.53
CA GLY A 124 -9.05 10.62 -22.64
C GLY A 124 -7.64 11.04 -22.25
N GLN A 125 -7.39 11.37 -20.98
CA GLN A 125 -6.09 11.91 -20.51
C GLN A 125 -5.23 10.87 -19.77
N ARG A 126 -5.72 9.62 -19.65
CA ARG A 126 -5.08 8.54 -18.86
C ARG A 126 -4.19 7.59 -19.67
N ASN A 127 -4.21 7.70 -21.01
CA ASN A 127 -3.58 6.72 -21.89
C ASN A 127 -2.04 6.75 -21.86
N PHE A 128 -1.42 7.89 -21.54
CA PHE A 128 0.03 8.03 -21.55
C PHE A 128 0.71 7.31 -20.36
N TRP A 129 0.23 7.56 -19.13
CA TRP A 129 0.77 6.90 -17.93
C TRP A 129 0.41 5.42 -17.86
N SER A 130 -0.73 5.01 -18.43
CA SER A 130 -1.04 3.59 -18.55
C SER A 130 -0.13 2.89 -19.55
N ALA A 131 0.30 3.53 -20.64
CA ALA A 131 1.21 2.94 -21.61
C ALA A 131 2.61 2.68 -21.00
N ILE A 132 3.12 3.62 -20.20
CA ILE A 132 4.39 3.47 -19.48
C ILE A 132 4.29 2.36 -18.41
N LEU A 133 3.19 2.30 -17.66
CA LEU A 133 2.94 1.21 -16.70
C LEU A 133 2.76 -0.15 -17.38
N LEU A 134 2.20 -0.17 -18.60
CA LEU A 134 1.99 -1.39 -19.39
C LEU A 134 3.28 -1.98 -19.94
N PHE A 135 4.25 -1.14 -20.29
CA PHE A 135 5.55 -1.56 -20.79
C PHE A 135 6.35 -2.35 -19.73
N PHE A 136 6.31 -1.93 -18.45
CA PHE A 136 7.05 -2.58 -17.37
C PHE A 136 6.33 -3.78 -16.73
N LEU A 137 5.01 -3.90 -16.88
CA LEU A 137 4.21 -4.99 -16.30
C LEU A 137 3.82 -6.07 -17.31
N GLY A 138 4.37 -6.04 -18.53
CA GLY A 138 4.07 -6.97 -19.65
C GLY A 138 3.91 -8.44 -19.23
N PRO A 139 4.86 -9.04 -18.49
CA PRO A 139 4.79 -10.44 -18.06
C PRO A 139 3.74 -10.75 -16.98
N LEU A 140 3.19 -9.74 -16.30
CA LEU A 140 2.09 -9.88 -15.33
C LEU A 140 0.70 -9.68 -15.98
N LEU A 141 0.64 -9.44 -17.30
CA LEU A 141 -0.61 -9.14 -18.02
C LEU A 141 -1.44 -10.35 -18.40
N ASP A 142 -0.92 -11.58 -18.35
CA ASP A 142 -1.75 -12.79 -18.52
C ASP A 142 -2.89 -12.82 -17.47
N PHE A 143 -2.57 -12.42 -16.23
CA PHE A 143 -3.58 -12.23 -15.18
C PHE A 143 -4.57 -11.11 -15.48
N ARG A 144 -4.17 -10.08 -16.25
CA ARG A 144 -5.06 -8.95 -16.55
C ARG A 144 -6.05 -9.31 -17.65
N ASP A 145 -5.64 -10.03 -18.69
CA ASP A 145 -6.54 -10.45 -19.76
C ASP A 145 -7.53 -11.50 -19.25
N GLU A 146 -7.09 -12.38 -18.34
CA GLU A 146 -7.97 -13.27 -17.60
C GLU A 146 -8.97 -12.49 -16.72
N VAL A 147 -8.54 -11.45 -16.00
CA VAL A 147 -9.44 -10.57 -15.23
C VAL A 147 -10.36 -9.72 -16.12
N ILE A 148 -9.93 -9.33 -17.33
CA ILE A 148 -10.76 -8.60 -18.29
C ILE A 148 -11.81 -9.54 -18.88
N ALA A 149 -11.43 -10.75 -19.25
CA ALA A 149 -12.33 -11.82 -19.70
C ALA A 149 -13.34 -12.16 -18.60
N GLU A 150 -12.88 -12.35 -17.35
CA GLU A 150 -13.75 -12.61 -16.21
C GLU A 150 -14.69 -11.43 -15.93
N ARG A 151 -14.24 -10.17 -16.09
CA ARG A 151 -15.11 -8.98 -15.99
C ARG A 151 -16.11 -8.87 -17.14
N ALA A 152 -15.72 -9.25 -18.35
CA ALA A 152 -16.60 -9.27 -19.52
C ALA A 152 -17.67 -10.36 -19.36
N GLU A 153 -17.28 -11.54 -18.88
CA GLU A 153 -18.19 -12.63 -18.56
C GLU A 153 -19.11 -12.27 -17.39
N LYS A 154 -18.60 -11.65 -16.31
CA LYS A 154 -19.43 -11.11 -15.21
C LYS A 154 -20.42 -10.05 -15.70
N LYS A 155 -20.06 -9.24 -16.70
CA LYS A 155 -20.99 -8.28 -17.32
C LYS A 155 -22.05 -8.99 -18.15
N LEU A 156 -21.67 -9.96 -18.99
CA LEU A 156 -22.62 -10.76 -19.77
C LEU A 156 -23.56 -11.53 -18.84
N ARG A 157 -23.06 -12.14 -17.76
CA ARG A 157 -23.88 -12.78 -16.72
C ARG A 157 -24.82 -11.79 -16.05
N LYS A 158 -24.39 -10.54 -15.76
CA LYS A 158 -25.26 -9.49 -15.20
C LYS A 158 -26.33 -8.98 -16.17
N VAL A 159 -26.09 -9.03 -17.49
CA VAL A 159 -27.10 -8.69 -18.50
C VAL A 159 -28.08 -9.86 -18.69
N LYS A 160 -27.55 -11.09 -18.75
CA LYS A 160 -28.34 -12.31 -18.93
C LYS A 160 -29.18 -12.67 -17.70
N PHE A 161 -28.65 -12.39 -16.52
CA PHE A 161 -29.30 -12.55 -15.23
C PHE A 161 -29.16 -11.25 -14.45
N PRO A 162 -30.05 -10.27 -14.66
CA PRO A 162 -30.04 -9.04 -13.90
C PRO A 162 -30.36 -9.37 -12.44
N GLN A 163 -29.31 -9.64 -11.65
CA GLN A 163 -29.50 -9.84 -10.22
C GLN A 163 -30.02 -8.52 -9.64
N PRO A 164 -31.18 -8.53 -8.98
CA PRO A 164 -31.67 -7.35 -8.31
C PRO A 164 -30.59 -6.88 -7.33
N ASN A 165 -30.28 -5.58 -7.33
CA ASN A 165 -29.38 -5.02 -6.31
C ASN A 165 -29.87 -5.48 -4.92
N LEU A 166 -28.97 -5.64 -3.95
CA LEU A 166 -29.31 -6.08 -2.59
C LEU A 166 -30.59 -5.39 -2.05
N PHE A 167 -30.74 -4.10 -2.33
CA PHE A 167 -31.93 -3.32 -1.98
C PHE A 167 -33.20 -3.65 -2.78
N GLN A 168 -33.10 -3.99 -4.06
CA GLN A 168 -34.24 -4.49 -4.85
C GLN A 168 -34.65 -5.88 -4.36
N ARG A 169 -33.70 -6.77 -4.08
CA ARG A 169 -33.99 -8.11 -3.55
C ARG A 169 -34.67 -8.02 -2.19
N LEU A 170 -34.09 -7.25 -1.26
CA LEU A 170 -34.72 -6.96 0.03
C LEU A 170 -36.08 -6.27 -0.10
N TRP A 171 -36.31 -5.49 -1.16
CA TRP A 171 -37.58 -4.80 -1.41
C TRP A 171 -38.65 -5.72 -2.01
N GLU A 172 -38.24 -6.67 -2.85
CA GLU A 172 -39.08 -7.73 -3.40
C GLU A 172 -39.45 -8.73 -2.30
N ASP A 173 -38.47 -9.16 -1.50
CA ASP A 173 -38.69 -9.96 -0.28
C ASP A 173 -39.65 -9.24 0.68
N TYR A 174 -39.51 -7.92 0.85
CA TYR A 174 -40.41 -7.12 1.68
C TYR A 174 -41.84 -7.04 1.13
N LYS A 175 -42.02 -7.10 -0.20
CA LYS A 175 -43.34 -7.08 -0.83
C LYS A 175 -44.05 -8.42 -0.72
N GLU A 176 -43.33 -9.52 -0.87
CA GLU A 176 -43.91 -10.87 -0.79
C GLU A 176 -44.29 -11.26 0.64
N VAL A 177 -43.56 -10.78 1.64
CA VAL A 177 -43.68 -11.19 3.05
C VAL A 177 -44.78 -10.41 3.81
N ARG A 178 -45.83 -9.95 3.11
CA ARG A 178 -46.76 -8.94 3.66
C ARG A 178 -47.64 -9.47 4.80
N ASP A 179 -47.82 -10.77 4.97
CA ASP A 179 -48.94 -11.30 5.76
C ASP A 179 -48.63 -11.74 7.20
N THR A 180 -47.37 -11.88 7.62
CA THR A 180 -47.06 -12.23 9.02
C THR A 180 -46.17 -11.21 9.74
N ALA A 181 -46.61 -10.79 10.93
CA ALA A 181 -45.92 -9.79 11.75
C ALA A 181 -44.50 -10.22 12.19
N GLN A 182 -44.27 -11.53 12.38
CA GLN A 182 -42.96 -12.06 12.73
C GLN A 182 -41.93 -11.92 11.61
N GLN A 183 -42.33 -12.18 10.36
CA GLN A 183 -41.43 -12.09 9.22
C GLN A 183 -41.09 -10.63 8.89
N ARG A 184 -42.04 -9.69 9.06
CA ARG A 184 -41.74 -8.24 9.00
C ARG A 184 -40.64 -7.85 9.98
N LYS A 185 -40.68 -8.36 11.22
CA LYS A 185 -39.67 -8.07 12.26
C LYS A 185 -38.30 -8.66 11.91
N TYR A 186 -38.26 -9.82 11.26
CA TYR A 186 -37.03 -10.42 10.76
C TYR A 186 -36.42 -9.59 9.62
N LEU A 187 -37.23 -9.21 8.62
CA LEU A 187 -36.75 -8.39 7.50
C LEU A 187 -36.25 -7.02 7.97
N ASP A 188 -36.95 -6.39 8.91
CA ASP A 188 -36.52 -5.14 9.54
C ASP A 188 -35.14 -5.28 10.21
N ARG A 189 -34.86 -6.43 10.81
CA ARG A 189 -33.56 -6.74 11.43
C ARG A 189 -32.47 -6.91 10.37
N MET A 190 -32.77 -7.57 9.26
CA MET A 190 -31.85 -7.76 8.13
C MET A 190 -31.52 -6.44 7.43
N VAL A 191 -32.54 -5.62 7.15
CA VAL A 191 -32.36 -4.27 6.55
C VAL A 191 -31.55 -3.37 7.48
N ARG A 192 -31.74 -3.44 8.80
CA ARG A 192 -30.91 -2.68 9.76
C ARG A 192 -29.46 -3.15 9.76
N LYS A 193 -29.21 -4.47 9.71
CA LYS A 193 -27.85 -5.04 9.62
C LYS A 193 -27.14 -4.65 8.32
N SER A 194 -27.84 -4.70 7.18
CA SER A 194 -27.23 -4.30 5.91
C SER A 194 -26.95 -2.79 5.86
N LEU A 195 -27.86 -1.96 6.40
CA LEU A 195 -27.61 -0.52 6.53
C LEU A 195 -26.47 -0.20 7.51
N SER A 196 -26.33 -0.93 8.62
CA SER A 196 -25.19 -0.71 9.53
C SER A 196 -23.86 -1.06 8.87
N PHE A 197 -23.82 -2.13 8.08
CA PHE A 197 -22.62 -2.49 7.31
C PHE A 197 -22.26 -1.40 6.28
N VAL A 198 -23.23 -0.91 5.50
CA VAL A 198 -22.99 0.19 4.55
C VAL A 198 -22.52 1.46 5.26
N VAL A 199 -23.08 1.77 6.43
CA VAL A 199 -22.64 2.94 7.23
C VAL A 199 -21.24 2.75 7.81
N GLU A 200 -20.86 1.55 8.22
CA GLU A 200 -19.48 1.25 8.65
C GLU A 200 -18.49 1.30 7.49
N GLU A 201 -18.90 0.81 6.32
CA GLU A 201 -18.10 0.87 5.10
C GLU A 201 -17.89 2.32 4.64
N ASP A 202 -18.95 3.13 4.63
CA ASP A 202 -18.86 4.58 4.36
C ASP A 202 -17.95 5.29 5.36
N LYS A 203 -17.99 4.93 6.65
CA LYS A 203 -17.07 5.47 7.67
C LYS A 203 -15.62 5.10 7.38
N ARG A 204 -15.34 3.85 6.98
CA ARG A 204 -13.98 3.40 6.59
C ARG A 204 -13.49 4.11 5.33
N VAL A 205 -14.34 4.27 4.33
CA VAL A 205 -14.00 5.00 3.09
C VAL A 205 -13.76 6.48 3.40
N PHE A 206 -14.55 7.07 4.29
CA PHE A 206 -14.37 8.44 4.73
C PHE A 206 -13.08 8.62 5.52
N SER A 207 -12.76 7.72 6.45
CA SER A 207 -11.49 7.77 7.20
C SER A 207 -10.28 7.60 6.28
N LEU A 208 -10.33 6.67 5.31
CA LEU A 208 -9.27 6.53 4.29
C LEU A 208 -9.12 7.80 3.45
N ARG A 209 -10.21 8.48 3.13
CA ARG A 209 -10.15 9.73 2.37
C ARG A 209 -9.56 10.87 3.18
N GLU A 210 -9.94 11.00 4.46
CA GLU A 210 -9.34 11.98 5.36
C GLU A 210 -7.85 11.69 5.57
N GLU A 211 -7.47 10.43 5.74
CA GLU A 211 -6.07 10.01 5.77
C GLU A 211 -5.36 10.40 4.48
N LEU A 212 -5.90 10.09 3.29
CA LEU A 212 -5.31 10.47 2.00
C LEU A 212 -5.21 11.98 1.80
N GLU A 213 -6.20 12.75 2.24
CA GLU A 213 -6.15 14.21 2.20
C GLU A 213 -5.06 14.73 3.15
N HIS A 214 -4.93 14.15 4.35
CA HIS A 214 -3.84 14.43 5.28
C HIS A 214 -2.47 14.03 4.71
N MET A 215 -2.34 12.87 4.04
CA MET A 215 -1.11 12.45 3.36
C MET A 215 -0.75 13.45 2.28
N ARG A 216 -1.73 13.85 1.46
CA ARG A 216 -1.53 14.79 0.37
C ARG A 216 -1.09 16.17 0.87
N ASP A 217 -1.67 16.64 1.97
CA ASP A 217 -1.32 17.95 2.52
C ASP A 217 0.04 17.90 3.22
N THR A 218 0.34 16.83 3.95
CA THR A 218 1.70 16.54 4.46
C THR A 218 2.70 16.51 3.31
N TRP A 219 2.33 15.91 2.17
CA TRP A 219 3.18 15.81 0.99
C TRP A 219 3.48 17.15 0.34
N LYS A 220 2.49 18.07 0.29
CA LYS A 220 2.72 19.44 -0.18
C LYS A 220 3.58 20.25 0.79
N GLY A 221 3.52 19.94 2.08
CA GLY A 221 4.28 20.62 3.14
C GLY A 221 5.74 20.17 3.24
N LEU A 222 6.14 19.10 2.55
CA LEU A 222 7.51 18.61 2.56
C LEU A 222 8.44 19.61 1.83
N PRO A 223 9.64 19.90 2.38
CA PRO A 223 10.58 20.86 1.82
C PRO A 223 11.31 20.27 0.60
N TRP A 224 10.59 20.07 -0.50
CA TRP A 224 11.13 19.47 -1.72
C TRP A 224 12.21 20.33 -2.36
N ASN A 225 13.42 19.79 -2.44
CA ASN A 225 14.46 20.28 -3.33
C ASN A 225 14.70 19.23 -4.43
N TRP A 226 13.78 19.15 -5.40
CA TRP A 226 13.77 18.13 -6.46
C TRP A 226 15.14 17.84 -7.09
N PRO A 227 15.96 18.85 -7.46
CA PRO A 227 17.32 18.61 -7.97
C PRO A 227 18.19 17.81 -7.00
N ARG A 228 18.26 18.22 -5.73
CA ARG A 228 19.07 17.54 -4.72
C ARG A 228 18.58 16.11 -4.47
N GLU A 229 17.26 15.93 -4.48
CA GLU A 229 16.66 14.63 -4.19
C GLU A 229 16.88 13.62 -5.32
N ILE A 230 16.77 14.08 -6.57
CA ILE A 230 17.13 13.26 -7.73
C ILE A 230 18.63 12.93 -7.70
N GLN A 231 19.50 13.89 -7.36
CA GLN A 231 20.93 13.63 -7.22
C GLN A 231 21.23 12.55 -6.16
N ASN A 232 20.55 12.59 -5.00
CA ASN A 232 20.72 11.57 -3.97
C ASN A 232 20.24 10.20 -4.44
N MET A 233 19.09 10.13 -5.12
CA MET A 233 18.57 8.88 -5.68
C MET A 233 19.56 8.28 -6.68
N ILE A 234 20.11 9.11 -7.58
CA ILE A 234 21.12 8.70 -8.57
C ILE A 234 22.38 8.21 -7.84
N ALA A 235 22.86 8.95 -6.83
CA ALA A 235 24.04 8.56 -6.07
C ALA A 235 23.85 7.21 -5.36
N VAL A 236 22.70 7.00 -4.69
CA VAL A 236 22.37 5.72 -4.05
C VAL A 236 22.31 4.59 -5.08
N THR A 237 21.69 4.84 -6.25
CA THR A 237 21.60 3.85 -7.33
C THR A 237 22.98 3.46 -7.84
N ILE A 238 23.84 4.44 -8.14
CA ILE A 238 25.21 4.23 -8.63
C ILE A 238 26.02 3.45 -7.59
N VAL A 239 25.99 3.87 -6.32
CA VAL A 239 26.72 3.17 -5.25
C VAL A 239 26.22 1.75 -5.08
N PHE A 240 24.91 1.53 -5.11
CA PHE A 240 24.31 0.20 -5.03
C PHE A 240 24.78 -0.70 -6.18
N VAL A 241 24.63 -0.25 -7.44
CA VAL A 241 25.02 -1.01 -8.64
C VAL A 241 26.53 -1.29 -8.63
N LEU A 242 27.35 -0.26 -8.38
CA LEU A 242 28.80 -0.38 -8.39
C LEU A 242 29.30 -1.36 -7.33
N THR A 243 28.82 -1.23 -6.09
CA THR A 243 29.24 -2.13 -5.00
C THR A 243 28.76 -3.56 -5.23
N PHE A 244 27.54 -3.76 -5.76
CA PHE A 244 27.05 -5.08 -6.13
C PHE A 244 27.93 -5.72 -7.21
N SER A 245 28.21 -5.00 -8.30
CA SER A 245 29.05 -5.49 -9.41
C SER A 245 30.47 -5.82 -8.97
N ILE A 246 31.09 -4.99 -8.12
CA ILE A 246 32.43 -5.25 -7.56
C ILE A 246 32.42 -6.54 -6.73
N LEU A 247 31.44 -6.71 -5.84
CA LEU A 247 31.38 -7.89 -4.98
C LEU A 247 31.03 -9.15 -5.75
N PHE A 248 30.19 -9.05 -6.76
CA PHE A 248 29.93 -10.15 -7.68
C PHE A 248 31.20 -10.53 -8.47
N GLY A 249 31.99 -9.55 -8.90
CA GLY A 249 33.31 -9.77 -9.49
C GLY A 249 34.26 -10.49 -8.53
N VAL A 250 34.36 -10.05 -7.28
CA VAL A 250 35.16 -10.72 -6.23
C VAL A 250 34.69 -12.14 -5.98
N PHE A 251 33.37 -12.37 -5.95
CA PHE A 251 32.78 -13.69 -5.81
C PHE A 251 33.22 -14.63 -6.95
N GLN A 252 33.09 -14.19 -8.20
CA GLN A 252 33.51 -15.00 -9.36
C GLN A 252 35.03 -15.20 -9.39
N LEU A 253 35.81 -14.15 -9.15
CA LEU A 253 37.28 -14.23 -9.12
C LEU A 253 37.77 -15.21 -8.06
N SER A 254 37.15 -15.24 -6.88
CA SER A 254 37.50 -16.19 -5.82
C SER A 254 37.28 -17.64 -6.27
N LYS A 255 36.15 -17.92 -6.94
CA LYS A 255 35.87 -19.24 -7.53
C LYS A 255 36.90 -19.61 -8.60
N PHE A 256 37.26 -18.65 -9.47
CA PHE A 256 38.26 -18.84 -10.52
C PHE A 256 39.61 -19.28 -9.95
N LEU A 257 40.11 -18.53 -8.96
CA LEU A 257 41.43 -18.75 -8.39
C LEU A 257 41.52 -20.13 -7.72
N VAL A 258 40.49 -20.53 -6.99
CA VAL A 258 40.44 -21.87 -6.38
C VAL A 258 40.32 -22.95 -7.45
N ALA A 259 39.50 -22.77 -8.48
CA ALA A 259 39.41 -23.74 -9.58
C ALA A 259 40.74 -23.90 -10.33
N ALA A 260 41.44 -22.80 -10.58
CA ALA A 260 42.77 -22.81 -11.19
C ALA A 260 43.80 -23.56 -10.33
N ALA A 261 43.72 -23.45 -9.00
CA ALA A 261 44.56 -24.21 -8.07
C ALA A 261 44.34 -25.73 -8.15
N TYR A 262 43.14 -26.17 -8.55
CA TYR A 262 42.81 -27.58 -8.83
C TYR A 262 42.98 -27.94 -10.32
N SER A 263 43.58 -27.07 -11.14
CA SER A 263 43.74 -27.27 -12.60
C SER A 263 42.41 -27.49 -13.34
N ILE A 264 41.31 -26.91 -12.86
CA ILE A 264 39.99 -26.96 -13.49
C ILE A 264 39.87 -25.77 -14.46
N PRO A 265 39.91 -25.98 -15.80
CA PRO A 265 39.67 -24.90 -16.76
C PRO A 265 38.29 -24.26 -16.58
N GLY A 266 38.29 -22.94 -16.39
CA GLY A 266 37.11 -22.09 -16.36
C GLY A 266 37.19 -21.02 -17.45
N VAL A 267 36.08 -20.76 -18.12
CA VAL A 267 35.95 -19.69 -19.11
C VAL A 267 34.93 -18.68 -18.60
N TRP A 268 35.23 -17.39 -18.76
CA TRP A 268 34.27 -16.32 -18.49
C TRP A 268 33.24 -16.26 -19.62
N ARG A 269 31.98 -16.58 -19.33
CA ARG A 269 30.88 -16.55 -20.28
C ARG A 269 29.65 -15.94 -19.62
N ASP A 270 29.05 -14.96 -20.29
CA ASP A 270 27.80 -14.30 -19.87
C ASP A 270 27.83 -13.78 -18.42
N GLY A 271 28.95 -13.16 -18.03
CA GLY A 271 29.12 -12.57 -16.70
C GLY A 271 29.38 -13.58 -15.58
N MET A 272 29.53 -14.87 -15.88
CA MET A 272 29.86 -15.89 -14.89
C MET A 272 30.99 -16.80 -15.36
N ILE A 273 31.58 -17.51 -14.42
CA ILE A 273 32.58 -18.52 -14.74
C ILE A 273 31.87 -19.83 -14.98
N VAL A 274 32.05 -20.35 -16.19
CA VAL A 274 31.55 -21.65 -16.61
C VAL A 274 32.73 -22.59 -16.73
N PHE A 275 32.66 -23.72 -16.06
CA PHE A 275 33.66 -24.78 -16.18
C PHE A 275 33.35 -25.61 -17.43
N THR A 276 34.33 -25.82 -18.30
CA THR A 276 34.15 -26.52 -19.58
C THR A 276 34.25 -28.04 -19.47
N ILE A 277 34.56 -28.53 -18.27
CA ILE A 277 34.79 -29.93 -17.98
C ILE A 277 33.45 -30.62 -17.72
N PRO A 278 33.21 -31.82 -18.27
CA PRO A 278 32.01 -32.60 -17.96
C PRO A 278 31.98 -33.02 -16.48
N ASP A 279 30.79 -33.10 -15.90
CA ASP A 279 30.55 -33.53 -14.51
C ASP A 279 31.25 -34.85 -14.11
N PRO A 280 31.29 -35.92 -14.93
CA PRO A 280 32.00 -37.16 -14.58
C PRO A 280 33.54 -37.10 -14.66
N SER A 281 34.14 -35.92 -14.74
CA SER A 281 35.60 -35.78 -14.80
C SER A 281 36.29 -36.12 -13.48
N PRO A 282 37.46 -36.79 -13.51
CA PRO A 282 38.24 -37.10 -12.29
C PRO A 282 38.75 -35.85 -11.55
N LEU A 283 38.71 -34.68 -12.20
CA LEU A 283 39.09 -33.40 -11.57
C LEU A 283 38.02 -32.90 -10.57
N TRP A 284 36.77 -33.36 -10.72
CA TRP A 284 35.72 -33.12 -9.75
C TRP A 284 35.84 -34.10 -8.59
N THR A 285 36.78 -33.78 -7.70
CA THR A 285 36.92 -34.43 -6.40
C THR A 285 36.00 -33.74 -5.39
N TYR A 286 35.61 -34.45 -4.34
CA TYR A 286 34.84 -33.89 -3.24
C TYR A 286 35.48 -32.59 -2.68
N SER A 287 36.81 -32.58 -2.51
CA SER A 287 37.56 -31.41 -2.07
C SER A 287 37.52 -30.26 -3.06
N SER A 288 37.64 -30.52 -4.37
CA SER A 288 37.65 -29.44 -5.37
C SER A 288 36.27 -28.80 -5.49
N VAL A 289 35.20 -29.59 -5.52
CA VAL A 289 33.83 -29.09 -5.53
C VAL A 289 33.54 -28.23 -4.30
N LEU A 290 33.79 -28.77 -3.10
CA LEU A 290 33.55 -28.06 -1.85
C LEU A 290 34.30 -26.72 -1.81
N SER A 291 35.58 -26.73 -2.20
CA SER A 291 36.44 -25.53 -2.18
C SER A 291 35.97 -24.49 -3.21
N VAL A 292 35.75 -24.90 -4.46
CA VAL A 292 35.42 -24.00 -5.58
C VAL A 292 34.08 -23.31 -5.35
N TYR A 293 33.06 -24.03 -4.88
CA TYR A 293 31.73 -23.45 -4.72
C TYR A 293 31.50 -22.75 -3.38
N SER A 294 32.28 -23.08 -2.34
CA SER A 294 32.16 -22.43 -1.02
C SER A 294 33.03 -21.19 -0.86
N VAL A 295 34.15 -21.07 -1.59
CA VAL A 295 35.10 -19.94 -1.40
C VAL A 295 34.43 -18.58 -1.64
N GLY A 296 33.55 -18.47 -2.64
CA GLY A 296 32.84 -17.22 -2.95
C GLY A 296 32.04 -16.69 -1.76
N PRO A 297 31.08 -17.45 -1.21
CA PRO A 297 30.35 -17.06 -0.01
C PRO A 297 31.28 -16.77 1.20
N PHE A 298 32.31 -17.58 1.44
CA PHE A 298 33.24 -17.36 2.56
C PHE A 298 33.98 -16.03 2.46
N VAL A 299 34.55 -15.72 1.29
CA VAL A 299 35.24 -14.45 1.04
C VAL A 299 34.29 -13.26 1.24
N LEU A 300 33.05 -13.36 0.76
CA LEU A 300 32.05 -12.31 0.94
C LEU A 300 31.61 -12.13 2.40
N VAL A 301 31.55 -13.19 3.21
CA VAL A 301 31.28 -13.06 4.66
C VAL A 301 32.41 -12.26 5.34
N ILE A 302 33.66 -12.55 5.01
CA ILE A 302 34.83 -11.85 5.56
C ILE A 302 34.78 -10.36 5.17
N ILE A 303 34.54 -10.06 3.88
CA ILE A 303 34.39 -8.69 3.39
C ILE A 303 33.22 -7.99 4.08
N GLY A 304 32.05 -8.62 4.16
CA GLY A 304 30.87 -8.09 4.83
C GLY A 304 31.15 -7.74 6.29
N PHE A 305 31.84 -8.62 7.02
CA PHE A 305 32.19 -8.39 8.41
C PHE A 305 33.18 -7.23 8.59
N ILE A 306 34.25 -7.18 7.77
CA ILE A 306 35.25 -6.10 7.83
C ILE A 306 34.59 -4.76 7.53
N PHE A 307 33.83 -4.64 6.44
CA PHE A 307 33.20 -3.38 6.03
C PHE A 307 32.09 -2.95 7.00
N GLN A 308 31.39 -3.89 7.63
CA GLN A 308 30.44 -3.58 8.70
C GLN A 308 31.15 -2.97 9.92
N ARG A 309 32.33 -3.49 10.31
CA ARG A 309 33.13 -2.93 11.40
C ARG A 309 33.68 -1.56 11.06
N LEU A 310 34.16 -1.36 9.82
CA LEU A 310 34.64 -0.07 9.33
C LEU A 310 33.52 0.98 9.30
N GLN A 311 32.33 0.62 8.85
CA GLN A 311 31.16 1.53 8.81
C GLN A 311 30.79 2.05 10.21
N LYS A 312 30.87 1.19 11.23
CA LYS A 312 30.61 1.59 12.63
C LYS A 312 31.65 2.57 13.18
N LYS A 313 32.87 2.61 12.63
CA LYS A 313 33.94 3.52 13.04
C LYS A 313 33.87 4.90 12.36
N VAL A 314 33.00 5.09 11.37
CA VAL A 314 32.85 6.39 10.70
C VAL A 314 32.13 7.36 11.63
N LYS A 315 32.77 8.49 11.95
CA LYS A 315 32.21 9.55 12.82
C LYS A 315 30.94 10.16 12.23
N ASP A 316 30.99 10.54 10.96
CA ASP A 316 29.83 11.07 10.24
C ASP A 316 29.07 9.95 9.53
N GLN A 317 28.01 9.48 10.18
CA GLN A 317 27.16 8.42 9.67
C GLN A 317 26.38 8.84 8.40
N GLY A 318 26.21 10.14 8.14
CA GLY A 318 25.54 10.68 6.94
C GLY A 318 26.46 10.86 5.74
N SER A 319 27.77 10.66 5.90
CA SER A 319 28.76 10.86 4.84
C SER A 319 28.60 9.88 3.68
N PHE A 320 29.02 10.29 2.47
CA PHE A 320 29.09 9.41 1.29
C PHE A 320 29.96 8.17 1.55
N LYS A 321 31.04 8.30 2.34
CA LYS A 321 31.87 7.17 2.76
C LYS A 321 31.08 6.14 3.58
N SER A 322 30.27 6.61 4.54
CA SER A 322 29.38 5.73 5.32
C SER A 322 28.39 5.00 4.41
N LEU A 323 27.81 5.69 3.42
CA LEU A 323 26.90 5.11 2.43
C LEU A 323 27.56 4.00 1.61
N VAL A 324 28.76 4.24 1.07
CA VAL A 324 29.51 3.25 0.29
C VAL A 324 29.86 2.02 1.15
N LEU A 325 30.44 2.22 2.34
CA LEU A 325 30.79 1.12 3.24
C LEU A 325 29.55 0.31 3.64
N MET A 326 28.41 0.98 3.83
CA MET A 326 27.15 0.33 4.14
C MET A 326 26.69 -0.57 3.00
N TRP A 327 26.66 -0.05 1.77
CA TRP A 327 26.25 -0.83 0.61
C TRP A 327 27.18 -2.00 0.31
N ILE A 328 28.49 -1.85 0.53
CA ILE A 328 29.44 -2.97 0.40
C ILE A 328 29.06 -4.11 1.34
N TYR A 329 28.93 -3.88 2.65
CA TYR A 329 28.62 -5.01 3.54
C TYR A 329 27.22 -5.57 3.31
N VAL A 330 26.24 -4.73 2.97
CA VAL A 330 24.87 -5.17 2.69
C VAL A 330 24.85 -6.08 1.46
N ASN A 331 25.44 -5.64 0.35
CA ASN A 331 25.49 -6.43 -0.89
C ASN A 331 26.32 -7.71 -0.70
N ALA A 332 27.38 -7.69 0.12
CA ALA A 332 28.15 -8.88 0.45
C ALA A 332 27.28 -9.93 1.15
N TYR A 333 26.53 -9.54 2.18
CA TYR A 333 25.62 -10.47 2.85
C TYR A 333 24.44 -10.91 1.97
N ILE A 334 23.89 -10.02 1.13
CA ILE A 334 22.86 -10.39 0.15
C ILE A 334 23.38 -11.47 -0.79
N LEU A 335 24.58 -11.31 -1.34
CA LEU A 335 25.17 -12.32 -2.22
C LEU A 335 25.41 -13.65 -1.49
N VAL A 336 25.85 -13.62 -0.24
CA VAL A 336 26.00 -14.84 0.59
C VAL A 336 24.66 -15.55 0.80
N PHE A 337 23.69 -14.88 1.44
CA PHE A 337 22.40 -15.51 1.77
C PHE A 337 21.53 -15.76 0.54
N GLY A 338 21.65 -14.92 -0.49
CA GLY A 338 20.98 -15.09 -1.78
C GLY A 338 21.53 -16.28 -2.55
N THR A 339 22.84 -16.56 -2.51
CA THR A 339 23.41 -17.75 -3.17
C THR A 339 23.08 -19.04 -2.43
N PHE A 340 23.00 -19.02 -1.09
CA PHE A 340 22.46 -20.16 -0.33
C PHE A 340 21.00 -20.43 -0.69
N LEU A 341 20.17 -19.39 -0.73
CA LEU A 341 18.75 -19.52 -1.08
C LEU A 341 18.58 -20.00 -2.53
N ALA A 342 19.36 -19.45 -3.47
CA ALA A 342 19.34 -19.87 -4.85
C ALA A 342 19.80 -21.33 -5.02
N GLY A 343 20.87 -21.72 -4.32
CA GLY A 343 21.38 -23.08 -4.34
C GLY A 343 20.36 -24.12 -3.89
N TYR A 344 19.57 -23.82 -2.86
CA TYR A 344 18.49 -24.69 -2.41
C TYR A 344 17.41 -24.91 -3.48
N PHE A 345 17.11 -23.92 -4.33
CA PHE A 345 16.06 -24.06 -5.36
C PHE A 345 16.55 -24.63 -6.69
N THR A 346 17.85 -24.54 -6.99
CA THR A 346 18.37 -24.89 -8.32
C THR A 346 19.34 -26.06 -8.34
N ASP A 347 19.80 -26.52 -7.17
CA ASP A 347 20.93 -27.44 -7.03
C ASP A 347 22.20 -26.94 -7.75
N ARG A 348 22.30 -25.63 -7.99
CA ARG A 348 23.46 -24.97 -8.63
C ARG A 348 24.22 -24.10 -7.64
N GLY A 349 25.48 -23.81 -7.99
CA GLY A 349 26.32 -22.94 -7.16
C GLY A 349 26.57 -23.58 -5.80
N PHE A 350 26.12 -22.94 -4.71
CA PHE A 350 26.24 -23.53 -3.38
C PHE A 350 25.34 -24.75 -3.18
N GLY A 351 24.24 -24.89 -3.93
CA GLY A 351 23.41 -26.10 -3.89
C GLY A 351 24.19 -27.37 -4.26
N TYR A 352 25.13 -27.21 -5.21
CA TYR A 352 26.05 -28.29 -5.60
C TYR A 352 26.92 -28.77 -4.43
N VAL A 353 27.30 -27.86 -3.52
CA VAL A 353 28.02 -28.23 -2.29
C VAL A 353 27.15 -29.10 -1.39
N MET A 354 25.87 -28.74 -1.20
CA MET A 354 24.97 -29.52 -0.34
C MET A 354 24.75 -30.94 -0.88
N GLY A 355 24.56 -31.07 -2.20
CA GLY A 355 24.45 -32.36 -2.86
C GLY A 355 25.69 -33.23 -2.70
N TRP A 356 26.90 -32.66 -2.87
CA TRP A 356 28.16 -33.40 -2.69
C TRP A 356 28.47 -33.75 -1.23
N LEU A 357 27.99 -32.96 -0.28
CA LEU A 357 28.05 -33.26 1.15
C LEU A 357 27.01 -34.31 1.58
N TYR A 358 26.14 -34.76 0.67
CA TYR A 358 24.99 -35.62 0.95
C TYR A 358 24.14 -35.10 2.12
N ILE A 359 23.99 -33.77 2.20
CA ILE A 359 23.19 -33.15 3.26
C ILE A 359 21.72 -33.53 3.02
N PRO A 360 21.04 -34.16 3.99
CA PRO A 360 19.64 -34.50 3.82
C PRO A 360 18.79 -33.22 3.80
N TRP A 361 17.69 -33.25 3.04
CA TRP A 361 16.74 -32.13 2.91
C TRP A 361 16.28 -31.54 4.26
N ILE A 362 16.25 -32.36 5.32
CA ILE A 362 15.89 -31.94 6.68
C ILE A 362 16.87 -30.92 7.28
N VAL A 363 18.10 -30.83 6.76
CA VAL A 363 19.12 -29.84 7.12
C VAL A 363 19.16 -28.68 6.10
N GLU A 364 18.95 -28.97 4.81
CA GLU A 364 18.94 -27.95 3.76
C GLU A 364 17.80 -26.94 3.93
N VAL A 365 16.59 -27.40 4.29
CA VAL A 365 15.42 -26.53 4.49
C VAL A 365 15.65 -25.53 5.64
N PRO A 366 16.12 -25.93 6.84
CA PRO A 366 16.53 -24.99 7.87
C PRO A 366 17.60 -24.00 7.43
N LEU A 367 18.56 -24.41 6.58
CA LEU A 367 19.61 -23.52 6.08
C LEU A 367 19.05 -22.43 5.13
N ALA A 368 18.13 -22.82 4.24
CA ALA A 368 17.41 -21.89 3.38
C ALA A 368 16.55 -20.92 4.20
N LEU A 369 15.82 -21.44 5.20
CA LEU A 369 15.01 -20.62 6.11
C LEU A 369 15.89 -19.65 6.92
N PHE A 370 17.04 -20.13 7.43
CA PHE A 370 18.03 -19.32 8.12
C PHE A 370 18.53 -18.18 7.23
N SER A 371 18.75 -18.44 5.94
CA SER A 371 19.17 -17.42 4.97
C SER A 371 18.10 -16.33 4.80
N VAL A 372 16.81 -16.69 4.71
CA VAL A 372 15.70 -15.73 4.66
C VAL A 372 15.62 -14.91 5.96
N VAL A 373 15.76 -15.55 7.13
CA VAL A 373 15.78 -14.86 8.42
C VAL A 373 16.94 -13.89 8.50
N MET A 374 18.13 -14.27 8.05
CA MET A 374 19.30 -13.39 8.04
C MET A 374 19.12 -12.20 7.09
N LEU A 375 18.59 -12.41 5.89
CA LEU A 375 18.20 -11.31 4.98
C LEU A 375 17.20 -10.37 5.65
N TRP A 376 16.25 -10.91 6.40
CA TRP A 376 15.30 -10.09 7.15
C TRP A 376 15.95 -9.29 8.28
N VAL A 377 16.86 -9.90 9.04
CA VAL A 377 17.62 -9.22 10.10
C VAL A 377 18.48 -8.09 9.52
N ILE A 378 19.13 -8.34 8.38
CA ILE A 378 19.93 -7.34 7.66
C ILE A 378 19.04 -6.18 7.21
N GLY A 379 17.93 -6.49 6.54
CA GLY A 379 16.94 -5.51 6.11
C GLY A 379 16.43 -4.66 7.26
N TYR A 380 16.03 -5.30 8.36
CA TYR A 380 15.57 -4.61 9.56
C TYR A 380 16.61 -3.62 10.10
N ARG A 381 17.88 -4.05 10.21
CA ARG A 381 18.99 -3.17 10.66
C ARG A 381 19.28 -2.05 9.67
N LEU A 382 19.19 -2.32 8.37
CA LEU A 382 19.42 -1.37 7.29
C LEU A 382 18.35 -0.28 7.25
N GLY A 383 17.07 -0.65 7.43
CA GLY A 383 15.95 0.28 7.45
C GLY A 383 16.08 1.37 8.53
N LYS A 384 16.73 1.05 9.66
CA LYS A 384 17.06 2.03 10.71
C LYS A 384 18.21 2.94 10.30
N LYS A 385 19.31 2.36 9.83
CA LYS A 385 20.50 3.12 9.42
C LYS A 385 20.23 4.07 8.25
N MET A 386 19.36 3.67 7.32
CA MET A 386 19.01 4.50 6.16
C MET A 386 18.37 5.82 6.54
N LEU A 387 17.63 5.88 7.66
CA LEU A 387 17.05 7.14 8.14
C LEU A 387 18.10 8.15 8.57
N VAL A 388 19.36 7.75 8.82
CA VAL A 388 20.45 8.67 9.19
C VAL A 388 20.89 9.54 8.00
N PHE A 389 20.69 9.08 6.76
CA PHE A 389 21.04 9.82 5.54
C PHE A 389 19.98 10.86 5.13
N ARG A 390 19.03 11.18 6.01
CA ARG A 390 17.98 12.18 5.75
C ARG A 390 18.55 13.60 5.84
N HIS A 391 18.04 14.51 4.99
CA HIS A 391 18.44 15.93 5.03
C HIS A 391 17.67 16.75 6.08
N SER A 392 16.55 16.26 6.58
CA SER A 392 15.68 16.98 7.52
C SER A 392 15.17 16.06 8.63
N SER A 393 15.08 16.60 9.85
CA SER A 393 14.48 15.93 11.01
C SER A 393 12.98 15.68 10.85
N PHE A 394 12.29 16.43 9.98
CA PHE A 394 10.85 16.27 9.73
C PHE A 394 10.48 14.83 9.28
N PHE A 395 11.42 14.13 8.62
CA PHE A 395 11.21 12.76 8.20
C PHE A 395 11.22 11.74 9.34
N ILE A 396 11.51 12.13 10.59
CA ILE A 396 11.54 11.23 11.75
C ILE A 396 10.18 11.21 12.46
N ASP A 397 9.55 12.36 12.60
CA ASP A 397 8.53 12.56 13.62
C ASP A 397 7.20 11.85 13.28
N THR A 398 7.00 11.51 12.02
CA THR A 398 5.76 10.93 11.52
C THR A 398 6.01 9.71 10.63
N VAL A 399 5.13 8.71 10.76
CA VAL A 399 5.25 7.42 10.05
C VAL A 399 5.21 7.59 8.53
N LEU A 400 4.43 8.57 8.05
CA LEU A 400 4.15 8.76 6.64
C LEU A 400 5.34 9.35 5.85
N PRO A 401 5.97 10.44 6.32
CA PRO A 401 7.22 10.93 5.75
C PRO A 401 8.35 9.89 5.83
N GLN A 402 8.45 9.09 6.90
CA GLN A 402 9.42 7.99 6.97
C GLN A 402 9.21 6.96 5.84
N LEU A 403 7.96 6.52 5.64
CA LEU A 403 7.60 5.59 4.57
C LEU A 403 8.00 6.15 3.21
N TYR A 404 7.65 7.41 3.00
CA TYR A 404 7.90 8.10 1.75
C TYR A 404 9.41 8.23 1.50
N TYR A 405 10.17 8.66 2.50
CA TYR A 405 11.62 8.76 2.43
C TYR A 405 12.23 7.41 2.04
N LYS A 406 11.83 6.32 2.71
CA LYS A 406 12.27 4.98 2.34
C LYS A 406 11.87 4.66 0.90
N LEU A 407 10.63 4.88 0.50
CA LEU A 407 10.18 4.57 -0.86
C LEU A 407 11.02 5.28 -1.92
N ILE A 408 11.28 6.58 -1.74
CA ILE A 408 11.99 7.40 -2.73
C ILE A 408 13.50 7.21 -2.71
N TYR A 409 14.14 7.25 -1.55
CA TYR A 409 15.62 7.22 -1.47
C TYR A 409 16.18 5.82 -1.30
N PHE A 410 15.34 4.83 -1.04
CA PHE A 410 15.78 3.47 -0.80
C PHE A 410 15.16 2.48 -1.80
N TYR A 411 13.84 2.36 -1.88
CA TYR A 411 13.22 1.37 -2.77
C TYR A 411 13.42 1.67 -4.26
N ILE A 412 13.09 2.89 -4.70
CA ILE A 412 13.20 3.24 -6.12
C ILE A 412 14.65 3.07 -6.62
N PRO A 413 15.69 3.62 -5.95
CA PRO A 413 17.08 3.41 -6.35
C PRO A 413 17.49 1.95 -6.47
N ILE A 414 17.04 1.09 -5.56
CA ILE A 414 17.37 -0.34 -5.60
C ILE A 414 16.66 -1.05 -6.73
N ILE A 415 15.35 -0.77 -6.96
CA ILE A 415 14.60 -1.36 -8.06
C ILE A 415 15.19 -0.93 -9.41
N VAL A 416 15.51 0.36 -9.55
CA VAL A 416 16.21 0.88 -10.74
C VAL A 416 17.59 0.24 -10.87
N GLY A 417 18.32 0.08 -9.76
CA GLY A 417 19.62 -0.58 -9.73
C GLY A 417 19.56 -2.04 -10.16
N ILE A 418 18.56 -2.81 -9.69
CA ILE A 418 18.32 -4.19 -10.16
C ILE A 418 18.02 -4.19 -11.67
N GLY A 419 17.22 -3.24 -12.16
CA GLY A 419 16.97 -3.07 -13.59
C GLY A 419 18.24 -2.79 -14.39
N ILE A 420 19.15 -1.96 -13.87
CA ILE A 420 20.46 -1.71 -14.49
C ILE A 420 21.31 -2.98 -14.49
N LEU A 421 21.40 -3.69 -13.37
CA LEU A 421 22.15 -4.95 -13.28
C LEU A 421 21.62 -6.02 -14.25
N PHE A 422 20.30 -6.08 -14.42
CA PHE A 422 19.65 -6.93 -15.41
C PHE A 422 20.06 -6.54 -16.84
N LEU A 423 20.00 -5.25 -17.18
CA LEU A 423 20.38 -4.73 -18.50
C LEU A 423 21.88 -4.86 -18.82
N MET A 424 22.75 -4.82 -17.82
CA MET A 424 24.18 -5.01 -17.98
C MET A 424 24.56 -6.45 -18.39
N GLY A 425 23.59 -7.38 -18.46
CA GLY A 425 23.86 -8.76 -18.84
C GLY A 425 24.59 -9.55 -17.76
N LEU A 426 24.65 -9.04 -16.52
CA LEU A 426 25.00 -9.85 -15.35
C LEU A 426 23.93 -10.91 -15.05
N ASN A 427 22.82 -10.90 -15.81
CA ASN A 427 21.76 -11.87 -15.76
C ASN A 427 21.54 -12.49 -17.13
N ASN A 428 22.17 -13.63 -17.42
CA ASN A 428 21.86 -14.39 -18.63
C ASN A 428 20.53 -15.16 -18.51
N ASN A 429 19.55 -14.56 -17.85
CA ASN A 429 18.34 -15.20 -17.34
C ASN A 429 18.63 -16.47 -16.50
N ASP A 430 19.82 -16.61 -15.91
CA ASP A 430 20.09 -17.75 -15.03
C ASP A 430 19.20 -17.66 -13.80
N PHE A 431 18.45 -18.72 -13.56
CA PHE A 431 17.48 -18.75 -12.47
C PHE A 431 18.17 -18.50 -11.12
N THR A 432 19.41 -18.97 -10.93
CA THR A 432 20.21 -18.72 -9.72
C THR A 432 20.39 -17.22 -9.46
N GLN A 433 20.73 -16.44 -10.49
CA GLN A 433 20.91 -15.00 -10.40
C GLN A 433 19.57 -14.29 -10.14
N ASN A 434 18.50 -14.74 -10.79
CA ASN A 434 17.14 -14.23 -10.52
C ASN A 434 16.74 -14.42 -9.05
N VAL A 435 17.04 -15.57 -8.45
CA VAL A 435 16.76 -15.80 -7.01
C VAL A 435 17.61 -14.87 -6.14
N VAL A 436 18.87 -14.60 -6.50
CA VAL A 436 19.69 -13.60 -5.81
C VAL A 436 19.04 -12.21 -5.90
N TYR A 437 18.48 -11.80 -7.04
CA TYR A 437 17.77 -10.51 -7.13
C TYR A 437 16.48 -10.49 -6.31
N VAL A 438 15.73 -11.59 -6.29
CA VAL A 438 14.56 -11.74 -5.41
C VAL A 438 14.96 -11.69 -3.93
N SER A 439 16.16 -12.15 -3.59
CA SER A 439 16.69 -12.06 -2.22
C SER A 439 16.90 -10.61 -1.77
N ILE A 440 17.22 -9.68 -2.69
CA ILE A 440 17.26 -8.24 -2.41
C ILE A 440 15.86 -7.75 -2.01
N LEU A 441 14.83 -8.11 -2.76
CA LEU A 441 13.45 -7.74 -2.45
C LEU A 441 13.00 -8.33 -1.10
N THR A 442 13.41 -9.57 -0.81
CA THR A 442 13.16 -10.24 0.46
C THR A 442 13.80 -9.47 1.62
N MET A 443 15.05 -9.04 1.46
CA MET A 443 15.74 -8.17 2.42
C MET A 443 15.05 -6.82 2.59
N LEU A 444 14.43 -6.27 1.54
CA LEU A 444 13.72 -4.98 1.65
C LEU A 444 12.45 -5.07 2.50
N THR A 445 11.70 -6.16 2.42
CA THR A 445 10.40 -6.36 3.10
C THR A 445 10.36 -5.85 4.57
N PRO A 446 11.24 -6.26 5.49
CA PRO A 446 11.22 -5.79 6.88
C PRO A 446 11.51 -4.30 7.04
N THR A 447 12.13 -3.64 6.06
CA THR A 447 12.41 -2.19 6.13
C THR A 447 11.13 -1.36 6.01
N LEU A 448 10.05 -1.92 5.44
CA LEU A 448 8.71 -1.32 5.44
C LEU A 448 8.09 -1.28 6.83
N ARG A 449 8.52 -2.14 7.77
CA ARG A 449 7.88 -2.22 9.07
C ARG A 449 8.04 -0.89 9.82
N PHE A 450 6.91 -0.28 10.12
CA PHE A 450 6.81 0.95 10.88
C PHE A 450 7.04 0.63 12.35
N ILE A 451 8.25 0.88 12.83
CA ILE A 451 8.45 1.08 14.26
C ILE A 451 8.63 2.58 14.40
N PRO A 452 7.59 3.33 14.84
CA PRO A 452 7.79 4.71 15.26
C PRO A 452 8.80 4.65 16.41
N GLU A 453 10.06 4.94 16.11
CA GLU A 453 11.06 5.16 17.14
C GLU A 453 10.62 6.43 17.85
N LYS A 454 10.04 6.26 19.05
CA LYS A 454 9.93 7.39 19.98
C LYS A 454 11.34 7.93 20.09
N SER A 455 11.56 9.21 19.73
CA SER A 455 12.85 9.83 19.97
C SER A 455 13.16 9.64 21.45
N GLN A 456 14.22 8.90 21.75
CA GLN A 456 14.80 8.93 23.08
C GLN A 456 15.45 10.30 23.17
N ASN A 457 14.68 11.26 23.69
CA ASN A 457 15.17 12.59 24.01
C ASN A 457 16.21 12.50 25.12
#